data_AF-A0A2N3PK61-F1
#
_entry.id   AF-A0A2N3PK61-F1
#
_cell.length_a   1.000
_cell.length_b   1.000
_cell.length_c   1.000
_cell.angle_alpha   90.00
_cell.angle_beta   90.00
_cell.angle_gamma   90.00
#
_symmetry.space_group_name_H-M   'P 1'
#
loop_
_entity.id
_entity.type
_entity.pdbx_description
1 polymer ?
#
loop_
_entity_poly.entity_id
_entity_poly.type
_entity_poly.pdbx_seq_one_letter_code
_entity_poly.pdbx_strand_id
1 'polypeptide(L)'
;MQSLRGESAKQKFIKEYRDVKVLVYTVLLNGDKKPNQCGGELVDKYYQFSAIHKNTGRKEIFYLGYSCGKQLLKILNIPVDSIKLFNPFKQTINDDLSVVNDNISGMPKDKQVQSTALANELFEIINIIYMGLNLKNTHILDEIIIKLRENIGENPPAHNFASVNTILNKYETISGILERLQKNNKPFKTFNFSQSRAYLKEYLIRNNKENQKINF
;
A
#
# COMPACT_ATOMS: atom_id res chain seq x y z
N MET A 1 4.96 16.69 -12.39
CA MET A 1 5.61 16.67 -11.07
C MET A 1 7.00 17.29 -11.12
N GLN A 2 7.29 18.20 -10.19
CA GLN A 2 8.63 18.77 -9.97
C GLN A 2 9.58 17.81 -9.23
N SER A 3 10.88 18.14 -9.21
CA SER A 3 11.88 17.43 -8.39
C SER A 3 11.63 17.66 -6.90
N LEU A 4 11.89 16.63 -6.09
CA LEU A 4 11.84 16.63 -4.63
C LEU A 4 13.22 16.40 -4.00
N ARG A 5 14.29 16.54 -4.80
CA ARG A 5 15.67 16.39 -4.33
C ARG A 5 16.05 17.55 -3.40
N GLY A 6 16.55 17.21 -2.21
CA GLY A 6 16.91 18.20 -1.19
C GLY A 6 15.73 18.71 -0.37
N GLU A 7 16.01 19.40 0.73
CA GLU A 7 15.00 19.90 1.66
C GLU A 7 14.20 21.07 1.08
N SER A 8 14.88 22.05 0.46
CA SER A 8 14.24 23.22 -0.14
C SER A 8 13.17 22.85 -1.19
N ALA A 9 13.43 21.84 -2.02
CA ALA A 9 12.47 21.35 -3.00
C ALA A 9 11.21 20.73 -2.34
N LYS A 10 11.38 19.97 -1.25
CA LYS A 10 10.25 19.41 -0.49
C LYS A 10 9.43 20.50 0.21
N GLN A 11 10.10 21.51 0.77
CA GLN A 11 9.44 22.66 1.39
C GLN A 11 8.64 23.48 0.36
N LYS A 12 9.18 23.66 -0.86
CA LYS A 12 8.43 24.25 -1.97
C LYS A 12 7.22 23.40 -2.34
N PHE A 13 7.40 22.09 -2.46
CA PHE A 13 6.33 21.16 -2.80
C PHE A 13 5.15 21.21 -1.82
N ILE A 14 5.38 21.18 -0.50
CA ILE A 14 4.28 21.26 0.48
C ILE A 14 3.54 22.62 0.47
N LYS A 15 4.18 23.67 -0.04
CA LYS A 15 3.52 24.98 -0.25
C LYS A 15 2.58 24.94 -1.45
N GLU A 16 2.90 24.19 -2.48
CA GLU A 16 2.13 24.13 -3.74
C GLU A 16 1.05 23.03 -3.76
N TYR A 17 1.23 21.98 -2.94
CA TYR A 17 0.35 20.82 -2.90
C TYR A 17 -0.32 20.65 -1.53
N ARG A 18 -1.54 20.13 -1.54
CA ARG A 18 -2.32 19.71 -0.37
C ARG A 18 -2.62 18.21 -0.43
N ASP A 19 -3.19 17.68 0.64
CA ASP A 19 -3.63 16.28 0.74
C ASP A 19 -2.52 15.29 0.34
N VAL A 20 -1.29 15.56 0.78
CA VAL A 20 -0.14 14.71 0.51
C VAL A 20 -0.28 13.44 1.34
N LYS A 21 -0.50 12.32 0.67
CA LYS A 21 -0.77 11.02 1.26
C LYS A 21 0.26 10.01 0.78
N VAL A 22 0.90 9.29 1.71
CA VAL A 22 1.63 8.06 1.36
C VAL A 22 0.60 6.96 1.12
N LEU A 23 0.67 6.31 -0.04
CA LEU A 23 -0.29 5.29 -0.45
C LEU A 23 0.25 3.89 -0.18
N VAL A 24 1.46 3.60 -0.66
CA VAL A 24 2.14 2.33 -0.46
C VAL A 24 3.62 2.54 -0.17
N TYR A 25 4.20 1.57 0.54
CA TYR A 25 5.63 1.39 0.70
C TYR A 25 5.93 -0.05 0.31
N THR A 26 6.64 -0.26 -0.78
CA THR A 26 6.85 -1.59 -1.37
C THR A 26 8.23 -1.73 -1.97
N VAL A 27 8.64 -2.97 -2.19
CA VAL A 27 9.83 -3.32 -2.99
C VAL A 27 9.55 -3.12 -4.48
N LEU A 28 10.57 -2.74 -5.24
CA LEU A 28 10.55 -2.71 -6.69
C LEU A 28 10.58 -4.13 -7.26
N LEU A 29 9.70 -4.40 -8.22
CA LEU A 29 9.64 -5.69 -8.89
C LEU A 29 10.75 -5.81 -9.94
N ASN A 30 11.14 -7.04 -10.26
CA ASN A 30 12.14 -7.32 -11.27
C ASN A 30 11.72 -6.76 -12.64
N GLY A 31 12.58 -5.92 -13.20
CA GLY A 31 12.36 -5.28 -14.50
C GLY A 31 11.41 -4.08 -14.46
N ASP A 32 10.80 -3.76 -13.31
CA ASP A 32 9.99 -2.55 -13.18
C ASP A 32 10.87 -1.31 -13.14
N LYS A 33 10.44 -0.27 -13.84
CA LYS A 33 11.04 1.07 -13.77
C LYS A 33 9.99 2.08 -13.31
N LYS A 34 10.32 2.85 -12.27
CA LYS A 34 9.47 3.91 -11.74
C LYS A 34 10.28 5.21 -11.64
N PRO A 35 9.70 6.37 -11.99
CA PRO A 35 10.42 7.64 -11.90
C PRO A 35 10.66 7.99 -10.43
N ASN A 36 11.89 8.30 -10.06
CA ASN A 36 12.23 8.80 -8.73
C ASN A 36 12.22 10.34 -8.72
N GLN A 37 11.29 10.95 -7.99
CA GLN A 37 11.22 12.41 -7.92
C GLN A 37 12.42 13.04 -7.19
N CYS A 38 13.26 12.26 -6.50
CA CYS A 38 14.51 12.76 -5.92
C CYS A 38 15.74 12.57 -6.83
N GLY A 39 15.53 12.11 -8.07
CA GLY A 39 16.59 11.84 -9.04
C GLY A 39 17.20 10.45 -8.91
N GLY A 40 17.88 10.00 -9.97
CA GLY A 40 18.38 8.63 -10.09
C GLY A 40 17.27 7.61 -10.36
N GLU A 41 17.62 6.33 -10.32
CA GLU A 41 16.69 5.22 -10.49
C GLU A 41 16.24 4.66 -9.13
N LEU A 42 15.03 4.12 -9.07
CA LEU A 42 14.61 3.27 -7.96
C LEU A 42 15.21 1.88 -8.18
N VAL A 43 15.81 1.30 -7.14
CA VAL A 43 16.57 0.03 -7.25
C VAL A 43 16.18 -1.02 -6.21
N ASP A 44 15.41 -0.63 -5.19
CA ASP A 44 15.01 -1.49 -4.07
C ASP A 44 13.60 -1.06 -3.63
N LYS A 45 13.42 -0.61 -2.38
CA LYS A 45 12.13 -0.18 -1.86
C LYS A 45 11.82 1.29 -2.14
N TYR A 46 10.56 1.56 -2.40
CA TYR A 46 10.07 2.89 -2.71
C TYR A 46 8.71 3.14 -2.06
N TYR A 47 8.45 4.42 -1.83
CA TYR A 47 7.15 4.93 -1.44
C TYR A 47 6.42 5.44 -2.67
N GLN A 48 5.12 5.18 -2.76
CA GLN A 48 4.22 5.88 -3.67
C GLN A 48 3.39 6.87 -2.87
N PHE A 49 3.33 8.09 -3.35
CA PHE A 49 2.53 9.16 -2.77
C PHE A 49 1.49 9.65 -3.77
N SER A 50 0.43 10.26 -3.23
CA SER A 50 -0.45 11.16 -3.96
C SER A 50 -0.43 12.54 -3.36
N ALA A 51 -0.67 13.56 -4.18
CA ALA A 51 -0.92 14.91 -3.71
C ALA A 51 -1.86 15.65 -4.67
N ILE A 52 -2.54 16.67 -4.18
CA ILE A 52 -3.43 17.53 -4.97
C ILE A 52 -2.79 18.91 -5.11
N HIS A 53 -2.56 19.35 -6.34
CA HIS A 53 -2.04 20.69 -6.60
C HIS A 53 -3.07 21.75 -6.17
N LYS A 54 -2.69 22.72 -5.33
CA LYS A 54 -3.63 23.66 -4.71
C LYS A 54 -4.40 24.50 -5.72
N ASN A 55 -3.73 24.98 -6.77
CA ASN A 55 -4.33 25.88 -7.75
C ASN A 55 -5.16 25.14 -8.82
N THR A 56 -4.70 23.99 -9.30
CA THR A 56 -5.35 23.28 -10.42
C THR A 56 -6.31 22.19 -9.95
N GLY A 57 -6.26 21.80 -8.67
CA GLY A 57 -7.01 20.66 -8.14
C GLY A 57 -6.55 19.31 -8.70
N ARG A 58 -5.49 19.27 -9.51
CA ARG A 58 -5.02 18.05 -10.16
C ARG A 58 -4.34 17.15 -9.13
N LYS A 59 -4.77 15.89 -9.08
CA LYS A 59 -4.08 14.83 -8.35
C LYS A 59 -2.85 14.36 -9.13
N GLU A 60 -1.72 14.26 -8.45
CA GLU A 60 -0.49 13.67 -8.96
C GLU A 60 -0.09 12.45 -8.13
N ILE A 61 0.40 11.42 -8.81
CA ILE A 61 1.02 10.22 -8.21
C ILE A 61 2.53 10.30 -8.49
N PHE A 62 3.34 10.05 -7.46
CA PHE A 62 4.79 10.14 -7.55
C PHE A 62 5.46 9.13 -6.62
N TYR A 63 6.75 8.85 -6.88
CA TYR A 63 7.50 7.79 -6.23
C TYR A 63 8.82 8.31 -5.66
N LEU A 64 9.14 7.88 -4.45
CA LEU A 64 10.36 8.27 -3.76
C LEU A 64 11.09 7.04 -3.25
N GLY A 65 12.41 6.98 -3.47
CA GLY A 65 13.25 5.97 -2.83
C GLY A 65 13.24 6.13 -1.30
N TYR A 66 13.60 5.06 -0.58
CA TYR A 66 13.48 4.97 0.88
C TYR A 66 13.92 6.24 1.64
N SER A 67 15.17 6.68 1.46
CA SER A 67 15.73 7.82 2.19
C SER A 67 14.98 9.12 1.90
N CYS A 68 14.59 9.36 0.64
CA CYS A 68 13.89 10.58 0.27
C CYS A 68 12.43 10.57 0.73
N GLY A 69 11.78 9.40 0.67
CA GLY A 69 10.44 9.20 1.19
C GLY A 69 10.37 9.45 2.70
N LYS A 70 11.33 8.92 3.48
CA LYS A 70 11.43 9.20 4.93
C LYS A 70 11.55 10.68 5.26
N GLN A 71 12.35 11.41 4.49
CA GLN A 71 12.45 12.87 4.65
C GLN A 71 11.11 13.56 4.42
N LEU A 72 10.35 13.17 3.39
CA LEU A 72 9.03 13.74 3.14
C LEU A 72 8.03 13.35 4.24
N LEU A 73 8.02 12.09 4.69
CA LEU A 73 7.18 11.65 5.81
C LEU A 73 7.44 12.48 7.08
N LYS A 74 8.72 12.76 7.39
CA LYS A 74 9.11 13.61 8.52
C LYS A 74 8.53 15.02 8.38
N ILE A 75 8.60 15.62 7.19
CA ILE A 75 8.03 16.96 6.92
C ILE A 75 6.50 16.95 7.09
N LEU A 76 5.85 15.85 6.73
CA LEU A 76 4.40 15.66 6.87
C LEU A 76 3.96 15.24 8.28
N ASN A 77 4.90 15.10 9.23
CA ASN A 77 4.64 14.55 10.57
C ASN A 77 3.98 13.16 10.55
N ILE A 78 4.30 12.34 9.55
CA ILE A 78 3.84 10.95 9.47
C ILE A 78 4.95 10.06 10.07
N PRO A 79 4.68 9.30 11.15
CA PRO A 79 5.65 8.36 11.70
C PRO A 79 6.05 7.33 10.64
N VAL A 80 7.35 7.10 10.46
CA VAL A 80 7.83 6.15 9.44
C VAL A 80 7.35 4.73 9.75
N ASP A 81 7.30 4.38 11.03
CA ASP A 81 6.96 3.03 11.50
C ASP A 81 5.45 2.74 11.40
N SER A 82 4.61 3.74 11.13
CA SER A 82 3.19 3.53 10.81
C SER A 82 2.97 3.06 9.36
N ILE A 83 4.01 3.12 8.52
CA ILE A 83 3.92 2.74 7.10
C ILE A 83 4.55 1.36 6.90
N LYS A 84 3.71 0.33 6.95
CA LYS A 84 4.11 -1.07 6.74
C LYS A 84 4.67 -1.28 5.33
N LEU A 85 5.84 -1.92 5.24
CA LEU A 85 6.39 -2.40 3.98
C LEU A 85 5.56 -3.58 3.46
N PHE A 86 5.08 -3.47 2.23
CA PHE A 86 4.57 -4.60 1.49
C PHE A 86 5.71 -5.23 0.68
N ASN A 87 5.98 -6.51 0.93
CA ASN A 87 6.96 -7.28 0.16
C ASN A 87 6.29 -8.56 -0.35
N PRO A 88 6.09 -8.71 -1.67
CA PRO A 88 5.45 -9.89 -2.24
C PRO A 88 6.44 -11.03 -2.54
N PHE A 89 7.75 -10.85 -2.37
CA PHE A 89 8.73 -11.92 -2.52
C PHE A 89 8.75 -12.83 -1.29
N LYS A 90 8.98 -14.13 -1.47
CA LYS A 90 9.25 -15.04 -0.33
C LYS A 90 10.59 -14.64 0.29
N GLN A 91 10.60 -14.43 1.60
CA GLN A 91 11.86 -14.35 2.34
C GLN A 91 12.57 -15.69 2.16
N THR A 92 13.79 -15.67 1.63
CA THR A 92 14.64 -16.85 1.71
C THR A 92 15.15 -16.97 3.15
N ILE A 93 15.40 -18.18 3.64
CA ILE A 93 15.84 -18.45 5.03
C ILE A 93 17.15 -17.69 5.38
N ASN A 94 17.84 -17.14 4.38
CA ASN A 94 19.07 -16.35 4.53
C ASN A 94 18.86 -14.82 4.46
N ASP A 95 17.63 -14.32 4.28
CA ASP A 95 17.32 -12.89 4.34
C ASP A 95 17.03 -12.45 5.78
N ASP A 96 18.05 -12.55 6.64
CA ASP A 96 18.01 -12.27 8.08
C ASP A 96 17.90 -10.76 8.41
N LEU A 97 17.19 -9.98 7.58
CA LEU A 97 17.02 -8.52 7.75
C LEU A 97 15.59 -8.00 7.50
N SER A 98 14.55 -8.85 7.52
CA SER A 98 13.18 -8.31 7.50
C SER A 98 12.13 -9.07 8.33
N VAL A 99 12.57 -9.72 9.40
CA VAL A 99 11.78 -9.76 10.62
C VAL A 99 12.45 -8.76 11.55
N VAL A 100 11.91 -7.55 11.67
CA VAL A 100 12.14 -6.77 12.90
C VAL A 100 11.39 -7.53 13.98
N ASN A 101 12.01 -8.60 14.46
CA ASN A 101 11.75 -9.13 15.78
C ASN A 101 12.67 -8.27 16.64
N ASP A 102 12.11 -7.20 17.20
CA ASP A 102 12.78 -6.44 18.26
C ASP A 102 12.93 -7.37 19.47
N ASN A 103 13.94 -8.23 19.42
CA ASN A 103 14.60 -8.76 20.60
C ASN A 103 15.62 -7.71 21.05
N ILE A 104 15.14 -6.49 21.33
CA ILE A 104 15.80 -5.60 22.28
C ILE A 104 15.42 -6.16 23.64
N SER A 105 16.32 -6.97 24.18
CA SER A 105 16.33 -7.34 25.59
C SER A 105 16.26 -6.07 26.45
N GLY A 106 15.15 -5.87 27.17
CA GLY A 106 15.10 -4.98 28.32
C GLY A 106 14.23 -3.72 28.28
N MET A 107 13.22 -3.62 27.40
CA MET A 107 12.16 -2.59 27.55
C MET A 107 10.80 -3.23 27.82
N PRO A 108 9.91 -2.60 28.62
CA PRO A 108 8.58 -3.12 28.88
C PRO A 108 7.84 -3.26 27.55
N LYS A 109 7.29 -4.45 27.29
CA LYS A 109 6.39 -4.68 26.16
C LYS A 109 5.08 -3.94 26.44
N ASP A 110 5.05 -2.64 26.18
CA ASP A 110 3.78 -1.97 25.89
C ASP A 110 3.15 -2.74 24.72
N LYS A 111 1.94 -3.24 24.93
CA LYS A 111 1.21 -4.06 23.95
C LYS A 111 1.03 -3.25 22.66
N GLN A 112 1.95 -3.39 21.71
CA GLN A 112 1.75 -2.89 20.35
C GLN A 112 0.50 -3.55 19.80
N VAL A 113 -0.53 -2.75 19.51
CA VAL A 113 -1.78 -3.21 18.95
C VAL A 113 -1.49 -3.84 17.59
N GLN A 114 -1.76 -5.14 17.43
CA GLN A 114 -1.52 -5.86 16.19
C GLN A 114 -2.71 -5.71 15.24
N SER A 115 -2.44 -5.57 13.93
CA SER A 115 -3.49 -5.57 12.91
C SER A 115 -4.26 -6.88 12.90
N THR A 116 -5.58 -6.82 12.73
CA THR A 116 -6.41 -8.02 12.59
C THR A 116 -6.11 -8.77 11.30
N ALA A 117 -6.49 -10.05 11.23
CA ALA A 117 -6.26 -10.84 10.04
C ALA A 117 -7.06 -10.32 8.82
N LEU A 118 -8.30 -9.83 9.02
CA LEU A 118 -9.08 -9.15 7.97
C LEU A 118 -8.40 -7.85 7.48
N ALA A 119 -7.85 -7.04 8.40
CA ALA A 119 -7.11 -5.84 8.03
C ALA A 119 -5.85 -6.17 7.22
N ASN A 120 -5.13 -7.23 7.59
CA ASN A 120 -3.94 -7.69 6.87
C ASN A 120 -4.28 -8.19 5.46
N GLU A 121 -5.31 -9.03 5.29
CA GLU A 121 -5.71 -9.51 3.97
C GLU A 121 -6.17 -8.33 3.08
N LEU A 122 -6.94 -7.37 3.60
CA LEU A 122 -7.34 -6.18 2.84
C LEU A 122 -6.15 -5.29 2.45
N PHE A 123 -5.19 -5.12 3.37
CA PHE A 123 -3.95 -4.41 3.10
C PHE A 123 -3.18 -5.07 1.94
N GLU A 124 -3.04 -6.39 1.95
CA GLU A 124 -2.34 -7.15 0.91
C GLU A 124 -3.06 -7.00 -0.44
N ILE A 125 -4.39 -7.17 -0.48
CA ILE A 125 -5.20 -6.99 -1.70
C ILE A 125 -4.98 -5.60 -2.31
N ILE A 126 -5.04 -4.54 -1.49
CA ILE A 126 -4.87 -3.16 -1.97
C ILE A 126 -3.46 -2.94 -2.53
N ASN A 127 -2.42 -3.43 -1.85
CA ASN A 127 -1.05 -3.30 -2.34
C ASN A 127 -0.85 -4.06 -3.65
N ILE A 128 -1.42 -5.27 -3.80
CA ILE A 128 -1.40 -6.02 -5.06
C ILE A 128 -2.06 -5.22 -6.18
N ILE A 129 -3.18 -4.55 -5.91
CA ILE A 129 -3.84 -3.68 -6.89
C ILE A 129 -2.94 -2.51 -7.31
N TYR A 130 -2.32 -1.80 -6.35
CA TYR A 130 -1.43 -0.69 -6.66
C TYR A 130 -0.24 -1.12 -7.52
N MET A 131 0.36 -2.28 -7.21
CA MET A 131 1.47 -2.81 -8.00
C MET A 131 1.01 -3.26 -9.39
N GLY A 132 -0.11 -3.96 -9.48
CA GLY A 132 -0.50 -4.72 -10.67
C GLY A 132 -1.33 -3.99 -11.71
N LEU A 133 -2.07 -2.93 -11.34
CA LEU A 133 -3.07 -2.29 -12.21
C LEU A 133 -2.75 -0.85 -12.62
N ASN A 134 -1.72 -0.21 -12.03
CA ASN A 134 -1.30 1.17 -12.37
C ASN A 134 -2.47 2.16 -12.56
N LEU A 135 -3.42 2.14 -11.62
CA LEU A 135 -4.68 2.86 -11.74
C LEU A 135 -4.47 4.39 -11.67
N LYS A 136 -5.16 5.14 -12.54
CA LYS A 136 -5.14 6.61 -12.53
C LYS A 136 -6.06 7.21 -11.46
N ASN A 137 -7.19 6.56 -11.17
CA ASN A 137 -8.14 6.98 -10.15
C ASN A 137 -8.17 5.96 -9.01
N THR A 138 -7.53 6.31 -7.89
CA THR A 138 -7.34 5.44 -6.73
C THR A 138 -8.00 5.97 -5.47
N HIS A 139 -8.86 7.00 -5.54
CA HIS A 139 -9.36 7.69 -4.35
C HIS A 139 -9.92 6.74 -3.28
N ILE A 140 -10.77 5.80 -3.68
CA ILE A 140 -11.34 4.78 -2.78
C ILE A 140 -10.25 3.92 -2.13
N LEU A 141 -9.24 3.49 -2.89
CA LEU A 141 -8.13 2.70 -2.35
C LEU A 141 -7.28 3.53 -1.38
N ASP A 142 -7.03 4.80 -1.72
CA ASP A 142 -6.25 5.73 -0.91
C ASP A 142 -6.93 5.91 0.47
N GLU A 143 -8.25 6.10 0.50
CA GLU A 143 -9.00 6.25 1.74
C GLU A 143 -8.96 4.99 2.59
N ILE A 144 -9.16 3.82 1.97
CA ILE A 144 -9.16 2.55 2.70
C ILE A 144 -7.76 2.30 3.30
N ILE A 145 -6.69 2.47 2.52
CA ILE A 145 -5.32 2.19 3.00
C ILE A 145 -4.86 3.16 4.09
N ILE A 146 -5.40 4.39 4.13
CA ILE A 146 -5.17 5.35 5.21
C ILE A 146 -5.92 4.94 6.47
N LYS A 147 -7.22 4.62 6.35
CA LYS A 147 -8.03 4.16 7.50
C LYS A 147 -7.47 2.88 8.14
N LEU A 148 -6.92 1.96 7.34
CA LEU A 148 -6.24 0.77 7.86
C LEU A 148 -5.03 1.10 8.75
N ARG A 149 -4.35 2.22 8.48
CA ARG A 149 -3.22 2.70 9.29
C ARG A 149 -3.66 3.49 10.52
N GLU A 150 -4.78 4.18 10.44
CA GLU A 150 -5.33 4.95 11.56
C GLU A 150 -6.02 4.05 12.60
N ASN A 151 -6.66 2.96 12.15
CA ASN A 151 -7.48 2.07 13.00
C ASN A 151 -6.80 0.71 13.22
N ILE A 152 -5.55 0.73 13.70
CA ILE A 152 -4.80 -0.49 13.99
C ILE A 152 -5.50 -1.29 15.09
N GLY A 153 -5.69 -2.60 14.87
CA GLY A 153 -6.39 -3.49 15.80
C GLY A 153 -7.88 -3.63 15.56
N GLU A 154 -8.44 -2.83 14.64
CA GLU A 154 -9.86 -2.90 14.28
C GLU A 154 -10.08 -3.68 12.98
N ASN A 155 -11.24 -4.35 12.89
CA ASN A 155 -11.67 -4.96 11.64
C ASN A 155 -12.17 -3.87 10.67
N PRO A 156 -11.73 -3.87 9.40
CA PRO A 156 -12.24 -2.93 8.42
C PRO A 156 -13.73 -3.23 8.15
N PRO A 157 -14.56 -2.22 7.91
CA PRO A 157 -15.96 -2.45 7.61
C PRO A 157 -16.14 -3.20 6.28
N ALA A 158 -17.14 -4.08 6.20
CA ALA A 158 -17.39 -4.93 5.03
C ALA A 158 -17.57 -4.16 3.71
N HIS A 159 -18.09 -2.92 3.75
CA HIS A 159 -18.22 -2.10 2.55
C HIS A 159 -16.88 -1.77 1.90
N ASN A 160 -15.77 -1.72 2.65
CA ASN A 160 -14.43 -1.52 2.07
C ASN A 160 -14.06 -2.70 1.14
N PHE A 161 -14.37 -3.93 1.55
CA PHE A 161 -14.17 -5.13 0.74
C PHE A 161 -15.06 -5.13 -0.50
N ALA A 162 -16.32 -4.68 -0.37
CA ALA A 162 -17.23 -4.54 -1.50
C ALA A 162 -16.73 -3.49 -2.52
N SER A 163 -16.20 -2.36 -2.05
CA SER A 163 -15.59 -1.33 -2.89
C SER A 163 -14.35 -1.86 -3.63
N VAL A 164 -13.48 -2.59 -2.95
CA VAL A 164 -12.31 -3.23 -3.57
C VAL A 164 -12.73 -4.29 -4.59
N ASN A 165 -13.74 -5.12 -4.28
CA ASN A 165 -14.27 -6.10 -5.22
C ASN A 165 -14.87 -5.43 -6.47
N THR A 166 -15.49 -4.26 -6.32
CA THR A 166 -16.02 -3.48 -7.44
C THR A 166 -14.91 -3.00 -8.38
N ILE A 167 -13.77 -2.58 -7.82
CA ILE A 167 -12.59 -2.22 -8.61
C ILE A 167 -12.08 -3.45 -9.37
N LEU A 168 -11.91 -4.59 -8.71
CA LEU A 168 -11.42 -5.82 -9.35
C LEU A 168 -12.37 -6.33 -10.43
N ASN A 169 -13.69 -6.26 -10.21
CA ASN A 169 -14.70 -6.58 -11.23
C ASN A 169 -14.52 -5.75 -12.51
N LYS A 170 -14.12 -4.48 -12.36
CA LYS A 170 -13.93 -3.58 -13.51
C LYS A 170 -12.64 -3.86 -14.27
N TYR A 171 -11.60 -4.34 -13.60
CA TYR A 171 -10.26 -4.45 -14.18
C TYR A 171 -9.80 -5.90 -14.32
N GLU A 172 -9.57 -6.59 -13.21
CA GLU A 172 -8.98 -7.93 -13.20
C GLU A 172 -9.17 -8.58 -11.83
N THR A 173 -9.21 -9.91 -11.78
CA THR A 173 -9.19 -10.66 -10.52
C THR A 173 -7.80 -10.57 -9.87
N ILE A 174 -7.75 -10.69 -8.54
CA ILE A 174 -6.46 -10.76 -7.83
C ILE A 174 -5.62 -11.94 -8.30
N SER A 175 -6.23 -13.09 -8.59
CA SER A 175 -5.50 -14.24 -9.14
C SER A 175 -4.82 -13.90 -10.47
N GLY A 176 -5.51 -13.24 -11.40
CA GLY A 176 -4.92 -12.83 -12.68
C GLY A 176 -3.77 -11.84 -12.51
N ILE A 177 -3.94 -10.87 -11.60
CA ILE A 177 -2.88 -9.91 -11.25
C ILE A 177 -1.66 -10.66 -10.68
N LEU A 178 -1.87 -11.56 -9.72
CA LEU A 178 -0.81 -12.34 -9.09
C LEU A 178 -0.08 -13.22 -10.10
N GLU A 179 -0.79 -13.92 -10.98
CA GLU A 179 -0.19 -14.74 -12.04
C GLU A 179 0.72 -13.90 -12.95
N ARG A 180 0.28 -12.70 -13.36
CA ARG A 180 1.11 -11.79 -14.16
C ARG A 180 2.36 -11.35 -13.40
N LEU A 181 2.19 -10.93 -12.14
CA LEU A 181 3.31 -10.48 -11.31
C LEU A 181 4.33 -11.61 -11.11
N GLN A 182 3.86 -12.83 -10.82
CA GLN A 182 4.70 -14.00 -10.53
C GLN A 182 5.58 -14.46 -11.71
N LYS A 183 5.16 -14.23 -12.97
CA LYS A 183 5.89 -14.70 -14.15
C LYS A 183 7.36 -14.27 -14.17
N ASN A 184 7.63 -13.02 -13.76
CA ASN A 184 8.97 -12.43 -13.79
C ASN A 184 9.57 -12.18 -12.40
N ASN A 185 8.81 -12.47 -11.33
CA ASN A 185 9.16 -12.12 -9.96
C ASN A 185 9.20 -13.36 -9.06
N LYS A 186 10.28 -14.15 -9.15
CA LYS A 186 10.47 -15.33 -8.30
C LYS A 186 11.65 -15.13 -7.34
N PRO A 187 11.55 -15.62 -6.08
CA PRO A 187 10.41 -16.36 -5.51
C PRO A 187 9.29 -15.41 -5.02
N PHE A 188 8.04 -15.69 -5.38
CA PHE A 188 6.88 -14.88 -4.97
C PHE A 188 6.05 -15.59 -3.89
N LYS A 189 5.43 -14.82 -2.99
CA LYS A 189 4.52 -15.33 -1.95
C LYS A 189 3.24 -15.89 -2.56
N THR A 190 2.68 -16.88 -1.87
CA THR A 190 1.30 -17.29 -2.06
C THR A 190 0.45 -16.48 -1.09
N PHE A 191 -0.63 -15.88 -1.58
CA PHE A 191 -1.55 -15.10 -0.76
C PHE A 191 -2.85 -15.88 -0.56
N ASN A 192 -3.46 -15.77 0.63
CA ASN A 192 -4.75 -16.37 0.94
C ASN A 192 -5.69 -15.30 1.49
N PHE A 193 -6.80 -15.07 0.78
CA PHE A 193 -7.81 -14.08 1.14
C PHE A 193 -9.11 -14.73 1.64
N SER A 194 -9.02 -15.89 2.31
CA SER A 194 -10.19 -16.66 2.72
C SER A 194 -11.10 -15.91 3.69
N GLN A 195 -10.54 -15.12 4.62
CA GLN A 195 -11.36 -14.39 5.59
C GLN A 195 -12.08 -13.23 4.90
N SER A 196 -11.39 -12.50 4.04
CA SER A 196 -11.95 -11.42 3.22
C SER A 196 -13.09 -11.94 2.34
N ARG A 197 -12.90 -13.10 1.71
CA ARG A 197 -13.93 -13.76 0.89
C ARG A 197 -15.16 -14.13 1.71
N ALA A 198 -14.96 -14.78 2.86
CA ALA A 198 -16.05 -15.16 3.74
C ALA A 198 -16.81 -13.93 4.25
N TYR A 199 -16.08 -12.91 4.70
CA TYR A 199 -16.65 -11.68 5.25
C TYR A 199 -17.44 -10.88 4.20
N LEU A 200 -16.92 -10.74 2.97
CA LEU A 200 -17.66 -10.11 1.88
C LEU A 200 -18.89 -10.95 1.50
N LYS A 201 -18.80 -12.28 1.46
CA LYS A 201 -19.93 -13.15 1.14
C LYS A 201 -21.10 -12.93 2.12
N GLU A 202 -20.82 -12.89 3.42
CA GLU A 202 -21.86 -12.60 4.43
C GLU A 202 -22.49 -11.22 4.22
N TYR A 203 -21.67 -10.21 3.95
CA TYR A 203 -22.17 -8.87 3.67
C TYR A 203 -23.07 -8.83 2.44
N LEU A 204 -22.70 -9.52 1.36
CA LEU A 204 -23.50 -9.59 0.14
C LEU A 204 -24.85 -10.28 0.38
N ILE A 205 -24.87 -11.38 1.14
CA ILE A 205 -26.11 -12.07 1.53
C ILE A 205 -27.03 -11.12 2.31
N ARG A 206 -26.50 -10.42 3.32
CA ARG A 206 -27.29 -9.46 4.13
C ARG A 206 -27.86 -8.29 3.32
N ASN A 207 -27.32 -8.04 2.13
CA ASN A 207 -27.72 -6.96 1.24
C ASN A 207 -28.42 -7.47 -0.05
N ASN A 208 -28.87 -8.73 -0.09
CA ASN A 208 -29.53 -9.34 -1.25
C ASN A 208 -28.71 -9.24 -2.55
N LYS A 209 -27.40 -9.48 -2.44
CA LYS A 209 -26.39 -9.41 -3.52
C LYS A 209 -25.55 -10.67 -3.61
N GLU A 210 -26.04 -11.81 -3.14
CA GLU A 210 -25.32 -13.08 -3.02
C GLU A 210 -24.82 -13.64 -4.37
N ASN A 211 -25.41 -13.23 -5.49
CA ASN A 211 -24.98 -13.61 -6.84
C ASN A 211 -23.77 -12.82 -7.34
N GLN A 212 -23.31 -11.79 -6.62
CA GLN A 212 -22.12 -11.04 -7.02
C GLN A 212 -20.85 -11.87 -6.88
N LYS A 213 -20.08 -11.95 -7.97
CA LYS A 213 -18.78 -12.61 -7.98
C LYS A 213 -17.78 -11.88 -7.09
N ILE A 214 -17.04 -12.63 -6.28
CA ILE A 214 -15.92 -12.15 -5.48
C ILE A 214 -14.61 -12.42 -6.24
N ASN A 215 -13.80 -11.39 -6.47
CA ASN A 215 -12.62 -11.43 -7.36
C ASN A 215 -11.28 -11.33 -6.64
N PHE A 216 -11.27 -11.55 -5.33
CA PHE A 216 -10.08 -11.73 -4.52
C PHE A 216 -10.16 -13.02 -3.73
#